data_AF-A0A933CMN8-F1
#
_entry.id   AF-A0A933CMN8-F1
#
_cell.length_a   1.000
_cell.length_b   1.000
_cell.length_c   1.000
_cell.angle_alpha   90.00
_cell.angle_beta   90.00
_cell.angle_gamma   90.00
#
_symmetry.space_group_name_H-M   'P 1'
#
loop_
_entity.id
_entity.type
_entity.pdbx_description
1 polymer ?
#
loop_
_entity_poly.entity_id
_entity_poly.type
_entity_poly.pdbx_seq_one_letter_code
_entity_poly.pdbx_strand_id
1 'polypeptide(L)'
;MAEQGQLQLVPERKVWRVSELTAQVRDLLERAFRDLWVQGEVSNFRVSPYGHYYFTLKDEAAQLRCFVNRKEARFLRVRPEDGLEVTVRGSLSVYEQRGDYQLLVNYLEPVGLGALQLAFEQLKARLQAEGLFDAARKKPLPMLPQHIGLITSPRGAAIADMIRILRRRYE
;
A
#
# COMPACT_ATOMS: atom_id res chain seq x y z
N MET A 1 -64.04 -20.53 31.14
CA MET A 1 -63.63 -19.17 30.75
C MET A 1 -62.25 -19.28 30.14
N ALA A 2 -62.14 -19.13 28.82
CA ALA A 2 -60.89 -19.30 28.08
C ALA A 2 -60.23 -17.92 27.90
N GLU A 3 -59.07 -17.71 28.51
CA GLU A 3 -58.18 -16.60 28.17
C GLU A 3 -57.47 -16.94 26.86
N GLN A 4 -57.87 -16.26 25.78
CA GLN A 4 -57.22 -16.35 24.49
C GLN A 4 -55.90 -15.56 24.55
N GLY A 5 -54.79 -16.27 24.71
CA GLY A 5 -53.46 -15.72 24.50
C GLY A 5 -53.29 -15.32 23.04
N GLN A 6 -53.27 -14.02 22.76
CA GLN A 6 -52.87 -13.49 21.45
C GLN A 6 -51.39 -13.83 21.21
N LEU A 7 -51.14 -14.87 20.42
CA LEU A 7 -49.82 -15.07 19.82
C LEU A 7 -49.58 -13.93 18.82
N GLN A 8 -48.66 -13.03 19.16
CA GLN A 8 -48.11 -12.04 18.22
C GLN A 8 -47.31 -12.79 17.14
N LEU A 9 -47.99 -13.13 16.03
CA LEU A 9 -47.45 -13.94 14.92
C LEU A 9 -46.75 -13.11 13.83
N VAL A 10 -46.52 -11.82 14.06
CA VAL A 10 -45.81 -10.96 13.10
C VAL A 10 -44.58 -10.38 13.80
N PRO A 11 -43.34 -10.71 13.37
CA PRO A 11 -42.16 -10.06 13.93
C PRO A 11 -42.29 -8.56 13.71
N GLU A 12 -42.13 -7.77 14.78
CA GLU A 12 -42.15 -6.32 14.69
C GLU A 12 -41.13 -5.86 13.64
N ARG A 13 -41.60 -5.12 12.64
CA ARG A 13 -40.74 -4.57 11.59
C ARG A 13 -39.89 -3.45 12.19
N LYS A 14 -38.64 -3.75 12.52
CA LYS A 14 -37.66 -2.73 12.90
C LYS A 14 -37.23 -1.92 11.67
N VAL A 15 -37.50 -0.61 11.68
CA VAL A 15 -37.05 0.34 10.66
C VAL A 15 -35.83 1.08 11.17
N TRP A 16 -34.70 0.93 10.48
CA TRP A 16 -33.42 1.54 10.86
C TRP A 16 -33.20 2.88 10.16
N ARG A 17 -32.58 3.84 10.83
CA ARG A 17 -31.97 4.99 10.15
C ARG A 17 -30.68 4.55 9.47
N VAL A 18 -30.33 5.16 8.34
CA VAL A 18 -29.10 4.83 7.58
C VAL A 18 -27.86 4.94 8.48
N SER A 19 -27.74 6.02 9.25
CA SER A 19 -26.61 6.22 10.18
C SER A 19 -26.57 5.18 11.31
N GLU A 20 -27.74 4.77 11.81
CA GLU A 20 -27.85 3.75 12.86
C GLU A 20 -27.39 2.38 12.35
N LEU A 21 -27.82 2.00 11.14
CA LEU A 21 -27.39 0.76 10.50
C LEU A 21 -25.88 0.77 10.22
N THR A 22 -25.35 1.86 9.66
CA THR A 22 -23.91 1.97 9.36
C THR A 22 -23.06 1.90 10.62
N ALA A 23 -23.46 2.57 11.70
CA ALA A 23 -22.77 2.49 12.98
C ALA A 23 -22.79 1.05 13.53
N GLN A 24 -23.92 0.35 13.42
CA GLN A 24 -24.00 -1.04 13.86
C GLN A 24 -23.12 -1.98 13.02
N VAL A 25 -23.06 -1.79 11.70
CA VAL A 25 -22.16 -2.54 10.81
C VAL A 25 -20.70 -2.29 11.17
N ARG A 26 -20.33 -1.01 11.39
CA ARG A 26 -18.98 -0.65 11.87
C ARG A 26 -18.63 -1.40 13.15
N ASP A 27 -19.48 -1.33 14.15
CA ASP A 27 -19.22 -1.94 15.45
C ASP A 27 -19.07 -3.47 15.35
N LEU A 28 -19.84 -4.14 14.48
CA LEU A 28 -19.69 -5.56 14.21
C LEU A 28 -18.35 -5.89 13.54
N LEU A 29 -17.98 -5.14 12.50
CA LEU A 29 -16.72 -5.33 11.79
C LEU A 29 -15.52 -5.06 12.71
N GLU A 30 -15.53 -3.94 13.42
CA GLU A 30 -14.45 -3.56 14.33
C GLU A 30 -14.29 -4.56 15.47
N ARG A 31 -15.36 -5.23 15.93
CA ARG A 31 -15.24 -6.29 16.96
C ARG A 31 -14.65 -7.57 16.41
N ALA A 32 -15.08 -7.99 15.22
CA ALA A 32 -14.68 -9.23 14.58
C ALA A 32 -13.24 -9.17 14.02
N PHE A 33 -12.83 -8.02 13.51
CA PHE A 33 -11.64 -7.84 12.69
C PHE A 33 -10.70 -6.77 13.24
N ARG A 34 -10.27 -6.95 14.50
CA ARG A 34 -9.38 -6.00 15.21
C ARG A 34 -7.92 -6.09 14.82
N ASP A 35 -7.48 -7.29 14.44
CA ASP A 35 -6.10 -7.56 14.13
C ASP A 35 -6.03 -8.69 13.12
N LEU A 36 -5.81 -8.33 11.86
CA LEU A 36 -5.80 -9.27 10.75
C LEU A 36 -4.69 -8.94 9.77
N TRP A 37 -4.35 -9.94 8.97
CA TRP A 37 -3.37 -9.85 7.91
C TRP A 37 -4.07 -10.00 6.56
N VAL A 38 -3.72 -9.14 5.62
CA VAL A 38 -4.24 -9.19 4.24
C VAL A 38 -3.06 -9.12 3.29
N GLN A 39 -3.08 -9.96 2.27
CA GLN A 39 -2.14 -9.89 1.16
C GLN A 39 -2.87 -9.36 -0.08
N GLY A 40 -2.19 -8.56 -0.89
CA GLY A 40 -2.64 -8.22 -2.24
C GLY A 40 -1.75 -7.20 -2.91
N GLU A 41 -2.08 -6.87 -4.16
CA GLU A 41 -1.37 -5.87 -4.94
C GLU A 41 -1.85 -4.47 -4.58
N VAL A 42 -0.92 -3.55 -4.31
CA VAL A 42 -1.22 -2.13 -4.10
C VAL A 42 -1.65 -1.48 -5.41
N SER A 43 -2.73 -0.71 -5.36
CA SER A 43 -3.18 0.14 -6.46
C SER A 43 -3.73 1.48 -5.94
N ASN A 44 -3.76 2.48 -6.82
CA ASN A 44 -4.26 3.83 -6.52
C ASN A 44 -3.60 4.48 -5.29
N PHE A 45 -2.31 4.26 -5.08
CA PHE A 45 -1.58 4.85 -3.96
C PHE A 45 -1.54 6.38 -4.05
N ARG A 46 -1.97 7.04 -2.98
CA ARG A 46 -2.02 8.49 -2.86
C ARG A 46 -1.63 8.93 -1.47
N VAL A 47 -0.93 10.06 -1.40
CA VAL A 47 -0.58 10.72 -0.14
C VAL A 47 -1.42 12.00 -0.03
N SER A 48 -2.12 12.15 1.08
CA SER A 48 -2.83 13.41 1.35
C SER A 48 -1.87 14.55 1.69
N PRO A 49 -2.30 15.81 1.55
CA PRO A 49 -1.52 16.96 2.00
C PRO A 49 -1.10 16.89 3.47
N TYR A 50 -1.89 16.19 4.31
CA TYR A 50 -1.64 16.02 5.73
C TYR A 50 -0.72 14.81 6.05
N GLY A 51 -0.27 14.06 5.05
CA GLY A 51 0.66 12.94 5.20
C GLY A 51 0.02 11.59 5.53
N HIS A 52 -1.31 11.46 5.41
CA HIS A 52 -1.99 10.16 5.42
C HIS A 52 -1.81 9.43 4.09
N TYR A 53 -1.72 8.11 4.13
CA TYR A 53 -1.68 7.28 2.93
C TYR A 53 -3.04 6.65 2.66
N TYR A 54 -3.39 6.60 1.38
CA TYR A 54 -4.56 5.94 0.86
C TYR A 54 -4.12 5.03 -0.27
N PHE A 55 -4.56 3.79 -0.26
CA PHE A 55 -4.37 2.86 -1.38
C PHE A 55 -5.47 1.81 -1.36
N THR A 56 -5.51 0.99 -2.40
CA THR A 56 -6.42 -0.16 -2.50
C THR A 56 -5.58 -1.41 -2.64
N LEU A 57 -5.84 -2.42 -1.82
CA LEU A 57 -5.34 -3.77 -2.05
C LEU A 57 -6.33 -4.48 -2.96
N LYS A 58 -5.82 -5.20 -3.96
CA LYS A 58 -6.63 -6.01 -4.87
C LYS A 58 -6.03 -7.40 -5.01
N ASP A 59 -6.92 -8.35 -5.25
CA ASP A 59 -6.59 -9.68 -5.77
C ASP A 59 -7.37 -9.91 -7.07
N GLU A 60 -7.49 -11.17 -7.52
CA GLU A 60 -8.19 -11.53 -8.74
C GLU A 60 -9.70 -11.28 -8.69
N ALA A 61 -10.32 -11.27 -7.50
CA ALA A 61 -11.76 -11.28 -7.31
C ALA A 61 -12.31 -10.06 -6.56
N ALA A 62 -11.48 -9.41 -5.74
CA ALA A 62 -11.91 -8.41 -4.77
C ALA A 62 -10.90 -7.26 -4.63
N GLN A 63 -11.38 -6.18 -4.02
CA GLN A 63 -10.57 -5.01 -3.67
C GLN A 63 -10.96 -4.48 -2.29
N LEU A 64 -9.99 -3.93 -1.56
CA LEU A 64 -10.13 -3.43 -0.20
C LEU A 64 -9.41 -2.08 -0.07
N ARG A 65 -10.17 -1.03 0.29
CA ARG A 65 -9.59 0.28 0.56
C ARG A 65 -8.79 0.26 1.86
N CYS A 66 -7.60 0.85 1.81
CA CYS A 66 -6.66 0.92 2.92
C CYS A 66 -6.36 2.37 3.26
N PHE A 67 -6.31 2.65 4.56
CA PHE A 67 -5.96 3.95 5.11
C PHE A 67 -4.84 3.79 6.14
N VAL A 68 -3.82 4.64 6.02
CA VAL A 68 -2.74 4.75 7.00
C VAL A 68 -2.77 6.17 7.55
N ASN A 69 -2.89 6.29 8.87
CA ASN A 69 -2.79 7.59 9.51
C ASN A 69 -1.34 8.12 9.43
N ARG A 70 -1.14 9.42 9.63
CA ARG A 70 0.19 10.05 9.49
C ARG A 70 1.21 9.48 10.48
N LYS A 71 0.77 9.09 11.69
CA LYS A 71 1.67 8.55 12.72
C LYS A 71 2.21 7.19 12.27
N GLU A 72 1.32 6.28 11.87
CA GLU A 72 1.67 4.95 11.36
C GLU A 72 2.49 5.03 10.08
N ALA A 73 2.14 5.93 9.17
CA ALA A 73 2.86 6.12 7.91
C ALA A 73 4.36 6.41 8.10
N ARG A 74 4.74 7.04 9.22
CA ARG A 74 6.15 7.31 9.56
C ARG A 74 6.91 6.07 10.06
N PHE A 75 6.20 5.04 10.51
CA PHE A 75 6.77 3.80 11.05
C PHE A 75 6.70 2.64 10.05
N LEU A 76 6.01 2.81 8.92
CA LEU A 76 6.06 1.84 7.84
C LEU A 76 7.48 1.71 7.31
N ARG A 77 8.01 0.49 7.32
CA ARG A 77 9.36 0.18 6.82
C ARG A 77 9.46 0.34 5.31
N VAL A 78 8.34 0.10 4.62
CA VAL A 78 8.23 0.17 3.17
C VAL A 78 7.10 1.11 2.82
N ARG A 79 7.36 2.00 1.86
CA ARG A 79 6.34 2.89 1.31
C ARG A 79 5.50 2.08 0.29
N PRO A 80 4.16 2.12 0.35
CA PRO A 80 3.35 1.48 -0.67
C PRO A 80 3.61 2.12 -2.05
N GLU A 81 3.65 1.30 -3.09
CA GLU A 81 3.79 1.72 -4.48
C GLU A 81 2.84 0.90 -5.36
N ASP A 82 2.26 1.52 -6.39
CA ASP A 82 1.33 0.80 -7.28
C ASP A 82 2.02 -0.37 -7.99
N GLY A 83 1.36 -1.52 -8.03
CA GLY A 83 1.91 -2.77 -8.56
C GLY A 83 2.72 -3.59 -7.56
N LEU A 84 2.95 -3.08 -6.35
CA LEU A 84 3.68 -3.82 -5.32
C LEU A 84 2.76 -4.84 -4.64
N GLU A 85 3.14 -6.11 -4.68
CA GLU A 85 2.53 -7.16 -3.88
C GLU A 85 2.96 -7.00 -2.41
N VAL A 86 2.01 -6.83 -1.49
CA VAL A 86 2.29 -6.57 -0.07
C VAL A 86 1.44 -7.43 0.85
N THR A 87 1.99 -7.70 2.03
CA THR A 87 1.28 -8.18 3.20
C THR A 87 1.13 -7.02 4.18
N VAL A 88 -0.11 -6.72 4.57
CA VAL A 88 -0.44 -5.66 5.53
C VAL A 88 -1.08 -6.24 6.77
N ARG A 89 -0.92 -5.55 7.91
CA ARG A 89 -1.65 -5.82 9.15
C ARG A 89 -2.48 -4.62 9.54
N GLY A 90 -3.65 -4.86 10.12
CA GLY A 90 -4.52 -3.79 10.59
C GLY A 90 -5.87 -4.26 11.12
N SER A 91 -6.79 -3.32 11.22
CA SER A 91 -8.16 -3.53 11.68
C SER A 91 -9.18 -3.05 10.63
N LEU A 92 -10.28 -3.77 10.43
CA LEU A 92 -11.37 -3.26 9.60
C LEU A 92 -12.19 -2.21 10.35
N SER A 93 -12.63 -1.20 9.61
CA SER A 93 -13.54 -0.16 10.08
C SER A 93 -14.43 0.29 8.91
N VAL A 94 -15.39 1.17 9.17
CA VAL A 94 -16.29 1.73 8.16
C VAL A 94 -16.15 3.25 8.18
N TYR A 95 -15.95 3.83 7.00
CA TYR A 95 -16.00 5.28 6.85
C TYR A 95 -17.46 5.74 6.83
N GLU A 96 -17.97 6.13 7.99
CA GLU A 96 -19.41 6.36 8.23
C GLU A 96 -20.08 7.31 7.24
N GLN A 97 -19.38 8.35 6.76
CA GLN A 97 -19.97 9.31 5.82
C GLN A 97 -20.37 8.67 4.48
N ARG A 98 -19.69 7.60 4.07
CA ARG A 98 -19.97 6.89 2.81
C ARG A 98 -20.45 5.46 3.01
N GLY A 99 -20.31 4.90 4.22
CA GLY A 99 -20.60 3.49 4.49
C GLY A 99 -19.59 2.51 3.87
N ASP A 100 -18.44 3.01 3.41
CA ASP A 100 -17.41 2.19 2.79
C ASP A 100 -16.59 1.47 3.86
N TYR A 101 -16.43 0.14 3.75
CA TYR A 101 -15.48 -0.58 4.60
C TYR A 101 -14.03 -0.27 4.18
N GLN A 102 -13.14 -0.23 5.17
CA GLN A 102 -11.73 0.07 4.96
C GLN A 102 -10.85 -0.65 5.98
N LEU A 103 -9.61 -0.92 5.60
CA LEU A 103 -8.57 -1.43 6.48
C LEU A 103 -7.72 -0.28 7.01
N LEU A 104 -7.68 -0.13 8.34
CA LEU A 104 -6.76 0.76 9.04
C LEU A 104 -5.42 0.05 9.20
N VAL A 105 -4.47 0.38 8.34
CA VAL A 105 -3.17 -0.32 8.24
C VAL A 105 -2.17 0.30 9.22
N ASN A 106 -1.51 -0.54 10.01
CA ASN A 106 -0.45 -0.15 10.94
C ASN A 106 0.90 -0.83 10.64
N TYR A 107 0.92 -1.85 9.78
CA TYR A 107 2.13 -2.53 9.33
C TYR A 107 2.00 -2.95 7.87
N LEU A 108 3.12 -2.88 7.15
CA LEU A 108 3.20 -3.24 5.75
C LEU A 108 4.59 -3.79 5.45
N GLU A 109 4.63 -4.91 4.75
CA GLU A 109 5.83 -5.47 4.15
C GLU A 109 5.55 -5.97 2.73
N PRO A 110 6.51 -5.86 1.79
CA PRO A 110 6.36 -6.43 0.48
C PRO A 110 6.46 -7.95 0.55
N VAL A 111 5.62 -8.62 -0.23
CA VAL A 111 5.67 -10.07 -0.36
C VAL A 111 7.00 -10.46 -0.99
N GLY A 112 7.68 -11.43 -0.38
CA GLY A 112 8.96 -11.91 -0.88
C GLY A 112 10.15 -11.04 -0.52
N LEU A 113 10.08 -10.12 0.46
CA LEU A 113 11.26 -9.37 0.94
C LEU A 113 12.45 -10.29 1.28
N GLY A 114 12.21 -11.46 1.85
CA GLY A 114 13.25 -12.48 2.08
C GLY A 114 13.83 -13.07 0.79
N ALA A 115 12.99 -13.33 -0.22
CA ALA A 115 13.44 -13.83 -1.52
C ALA A 115 14.21 -12.75 -2.30
N LEU A 116 13.77 -11.49 -2.24
CA LEU A 116 14.46 -10.34 -2.82
C LEU A 116 15.81 -10.10 -2.14
N GLN A 117 15.87 -10.19 -0.81
CA GLN A 117 17.12 -10.07 -0.05
C GLN A 117 18.08 -11.21 -0.43
N LEU A 118 17.59 -12.45 -0.50
CA LEU A 118 18.38 -13.60 -0.91
C LEU A 118 18.89 -13.45 -2.36
N ALA A 119 18.03 -13.04 -3.31
CA ALA A 119 18.40 -12.81 -4.70
C ALA A 119 19.43 -11.67 -4.84
N PHE A 120 19.27 -10.61 -4.05
CA PHE A 120 20.24 -9.51 -3.99
C PHE A 120 21.60 -9.98 -3.47
N GLU A 121 21.63 -10.76 -2.39
CA GLU A 121 22.87 -11.32 -1.84
C GLU A 121 23.57 -12.27 -2.82
N GLN A 122 22.80 -13.13 -3.50
CA GLN A 122 23.31 -14.02 -4.55
C GLN A 122 23.88 -13.22 -5.74
N LEU A 123 23.16 -12.20 -6.22
CA LEU A 123 23.63 -11.34 -7.31
C LEU A 123 24.90 -10.59 -6.92
N LYS A 124 24.95 -10.01 -5.71
CA LYS A 124 26.13 -9.32 -5.20
C LYS A 124 27.32 -10.26 -5.13
N ALA A 125 27.15 -11.46 -4.57
CA ALA A 125 28.21 -12.47 -4.49
C ALA A 125 28.72 -12.86 -5.89
N ARG A 126 27.82 -13.06 -6.86
CA ARG A 126 28.17 -13.35 -8.25
C ARG A 126 28.96 -12.21 -8.89
N LEU A 127 28.46 -10.99 -8.86
CA LEU A 127 29.13 -9.82 -9.44
C LEU A 127 30.49 -9.54 -8.78
N GLN A 128 30.61 -9.86 -7.49
CA GLN A 128 31.87 -9.78 -6.75
C GLN A 128 32.85 -10.86 -7.20
N ALA A 129 32.40 -12.10 -7.41
CA ALA A 129 33.23 -13.17 -7.98
C ALA A 129 33.66 -12.88 -9.43
N GLU A 130 32.82 -12.20 -10.21
CA GLU A 130 33.16 -11.72 -11.56
C GLU A 130 34.16 -10.53 -11.55
N GLY A 131 34.56 -10.05 -10.36
CA GLY A 131 35.53 -8.96 -10.19
C GLY A 131 34.99 -7.59 -10.59
N LEU A 132 33.67 -7.43 -10.76
CA LEU A 132 33.08 -6.17 -11.24
C LEU A 132 33.19 -5.04 -10.22
N PHE A 133 33.43 -5.36 -8.95
CA PHE A 133 33.67 -4.38 -7.88
C PHE A 133 35.15 -4.11 -7.60
N ASP A 134 36.08 -4.76 -8.32
CA ASP A 134 37.52 -4.60 -8.07
C ASP A 134 37.95 -3.14 -8.21
N ALA A 135 38.63 -2.64 -7.18
CA ALA A 135 39.17 -1.28 -7.18
C ALA A 135 40.15 -1.06 -8.35
N ALA A 136 40.88 -2.10 -8.73
CA ALA A 136 41.80 -2.08 -9.88
C ALA A 136 41.09 -1.83 -11.23
N ARG A 137 39.79 -2.12 -11.34
CA ARG A 137 38.99 -1.84 -12.55
C ARG A 137 38.37 -0.44 -12.55
N LYS A 138 38.36 0.26 -11.41
CA LYS A 138 37.77 1.60 -11.33
C LYS A 138 38.66 2.59 -12.08
N LYS A 139 38.05 3.30 -13.03
CA LYS A 139 38.69 4.40 -13.76
C LYS A 139 38.47 5.71 -12.99
N PRO A 140 39.44 6.64 -13.01
CA PRO A 140 39.23 7.98 -12.47
C PRO A 140 38.06 8.65 -13.19
N LEU A 141 37.20 9.32 -12.42
CA LEU A 141 36.06 10.05 -12.99
C LEU A 141 36.59 11.22 -13.83
N PRO A 142 36.15 11.36 -15.10
CA PRO A 142 36.54 12.51 -15.89
C PRO A 142 35.92 13.77 -15.31
N MET A 143 36.62 14.91 -15.44
CA MET A 143 36.11 16.20 -14.98
C MET A 143 34.79 16.61 -15.65
N LEU A 144 34.62 16.26 -16.92
CA LEU A 144 33.38 16.47 -17.66
C LEU A 144 33.01 15.19 -18.42
N PRO A 145 31.89 14.52 -18.11
CA PRO A 145 31.46 13.33 -18.83
C PRO A 145 30.99 13.67 -20.24
N GLN A 146 31.49 12.96 -21.26
CA GLN A 146 31.09 13.16 -22.65
C GLN A 146 29.78 12.45 -23.02
N HIS A 147 29.46 11.37 -22.29
CA HIS A 147 28.26 10.56 -22.51
C HIS A 147 27.61 10.25 -21.17
N ILE A 148 26.28 10.38 -21.11
CA ILE A 148 25.48 10.07 -19.91
C ILE A 148 24.53 8.92 -20.28
N GLY A 149 24.73 7.77 -19.67
CA GLY A 149 23.79 6.65 -19.76
C GLY A 149 22.71 6.77 -18.69
N LEU A 150 21.44 6.73 -19.10
CA LEU A 150 20.30 6.79 -18.19
C LEU A 150 19.56 5.45 -18.20
N ILE A 151 19.52 4.77 -17.05
CA ILE A 151 18.76 3.53 -16.85
C ILE A 151 17.50 3.88 -16.06
N THR A 152 16.35 3.87 -16.72
CA THR A 152 15.05 4.19 -16.13
C THR A 152 13.92 3.54 -16.95
N SER A 153 12.68 3.59 -16.46
CA SER A 153 11.53 3.10 -17.22
C SER A 153 11.26 4.01 -18.43
N PRO A 154 10.77 3.48 -19.57
CA PRO A 154 10.55 4.28 -20.78
C PRO A 154 9.58 5.46 -20.61
N ARG A 155 8.70 5.40 -19.58
CA ARG A 155 7.72 6.45 -19.25
C ARG A 155 8.11 7.26 -18.01
N GLY A 156 9.31 7.07 -17.46
CA GLY A 156 9.74 7.72 -16.23
C GLY A 156 9.99 9.21 -16.43
N ALA A 157 9.46 10.04 -15.51
CA ALA A 157 9.69 11.48 -15.48
C ALA A 157 11.19 11.87 -15.39
N ALA A 158 12.04 10.94 -14.95
CA ALA A 158 13.49 11.11 -14.86
C ALA A 158 14.14 11.48 -16.21
N ILE A 159 13.63 10.99 -17.33
CA ILE A 159 14.15 11.33 -18.67
C ILE A 159 13.93 12.83 -18.94
N ALA A 160 12.69 13.29 -18.74
CA ALA A 160 12.32 14.68 -18.98
C ALA A 160 13.08 15.65 -18.06
N ASP A 161 13.27 15.28 -16.79
CA ASP A 161 14.04 16.06 -15.84
C ASP A 161 15.53 16.14 -16.21
N MET A 162 16.15 15.03 -16.61
CA MET A 162 17.56 15.00 -17.02
C MET A 162 17.79 15.89 -18.24
N ILE A 163 16.93 15.77 -19.27
CA ILE A 163 17.01 16.60 -20.46
C ILE A 163 16.88 18.09 -20.10
N ARG A 164 15.89 18.45 -19.27
CA ARG A 164 15.66 19.84 -18.85
C ARG A 164 16.87 20.42 -18.10
N ILE A 165 17.48 19.65 -17.19
CA ILE A 165 18.65 20.10 -16.41
C ILE A 165 19.87 20.29 -17.31
N LEU A 166 20.12 19.33 -18.22
CA LEU A 166 21.27 19.40 -19.13
C LEU A 166 21.18 20.61 -20.06
N ARG A 167 20.01 20.87 -20.65
CA ARG A 167 19.78 22.08 -21.45
C ARG A 167 20.05 23.35 -20.65
N ARG A 168 19.44 23.49 -19.47
CA ARG A 168 19.60 24.70 -18.65
C ARG A 168 21.05 25.00 -18.23
N ARG A 169 21.87 23.97 -18.02
CA ARG A 169 23.25 24.14 -17.50
C ARG A 169 24.31 24.27 -18.59
N TYR A 170 24.06 23.73 -19.78
CA TYR A 170 25.09 23.53 -20.80
C TYR A 170 24.66 23.89 -22.24
N GLU A 171 23.38 24.25 -22.48
CA GLU A 171 22.92 24.97 -23.68
C GLU A 171 22.62 26.44 -23.31
#